data_AF-B8BJP0-F1
#
_entry.id   AF-B8BJP0-F1
#
_cell.length_a   1.000
_cell.length_b   1.000
_cell.length_c   1.000
_cell.angle_alpha   90.00
_cell.angle_beta   90.00
_cell.angle_gamma   90.00
#
_symmetry.space_group_name_H-M   'P 1'
#
loop_
_entity.id
_entity.type
_entity.pdbx_description
1 polymer ?
#
loop_
_entity_poly.entity_id
_entity_poly.type
_entity_poly.pdbx_seq_one_letter_code
_entity_poly.pdbx_strand_id
1 'polypeptide(L)'
;MAEVGGMLAAAVLNFVGQQISSVIAGQITLQWDFNDDLKKMKSTLESVAAVLEDAEKQSIKEASVRLWLKRLKSAAFAISDMIDEFEADTQGIQPPAKKMSSIKKGLLQLATMIPCLTVGPRIILANKMKAMRGELRVITDEHTSFKLKVAPTANGVNIPDERETSSTVDKTLIIGRAEDKQIIMDSLSKSMTNDFTVLPIYGIGGIGKTTLAKLVFNDTQFKNYSRVWVYVSQIFDLNKIGNSIISQLTEEESQLTQKQMVCNRLEKLLAGKKTLIVLDDLWEDNGFQLDNLTDMLKAGEGSKVVVVVTTRDGDIAKKFHTIQPHKLAHLTDDMCWTIIKQKSAFESRDDDKEKLQKIGRDIAKKCGGVALAAESLGYMLQSMTCDEWESVKDNDIWNIISSSHSPDQNVLASLMLSYSSMPSYLKLCFAYCAVFPKGHKIVKDDLIHQWVSLGFIGNQTYCSQSPKQKNIFSTRQLSERYIKQLLGLSFLQHAKSSSILEIYCIIVQLEL
;
A
#
# COMPACT_ATOMS: atom_id res chain seq x y z
N MET A 1 6.58 8.80 -7.46
CA MET A 1 7.81 8.06 -7.15
C MET A 1 8.78 8.82 -6.24
N ALA A 2 8.93 10.14 -6.39
CA ALA A 2 9.94 10.91 -5.65
C ALA A 2 9.42 11.55 -4.35
N GLU A 3 8.11 11.77 -4.24
CA GLU A 3 7.48 12.55 -3.15
C GLU A 3 7.38 11.76 -1.84
N VAL A 4 7.08 10.46 -1.91
CA VAL A 4 7.12 9.55 -0.73
C VAL A 4 8.56 9.30 -0.23
N GLY A 5 9.57 9.59 -1.05
CA GLY A 5 10.98 9.31 -0.73
C GLY A 5 11.45 9.97 0.58
N GLY A 6 10.89 11.15 0.89
CA GLY A 6 11.10 11.83 2.16
C GLY A 6 10.26 11.25 3.30
N MET A 7 8.98 10.96 3.08
CA MET A 7 7.97 10.59 4.10
C MET A 7 8.21 9.27 4.87
N LEU A 8 9.35 8.62 4.63
CA LEU A 8 9.83 7.43 5.34
C LEU A 8 11.05 7.71 6.23
N ALA A 9 11.57 8.94 6.23
CA ALA A 9 12.75 9.28 7.02
C ALA A 9 12.42 9.24 8.52
N ALA A 10 11.32 9.85 8.96
CA ALA A 10 10.87 9.74 10.36
C ALA A 10 10.62 8.30 10.76
N ALA A 11 10.08 7.49 9.86
CA ALA A 11 9.78 6.08 10.10
C ALA A 11 11.07 5.25 10.29
N VAL A 12 12.05 5.40 9.41
CA VAL A 12 13.35 4.70 9.48
C VAL A 12 14.21 5.19 10.65
N LEU A 13 14.25 6.51 10.92
CA LEU A 13 15.05 7.05 12.02
C LEU A 13 14.50 6.65 13.40
N ASN A 14 13.18 6.56 13.56
CA ASN A 14 12.57 6.00 14.78
C ASN A 14 12.93 4.51 14.98
N PHE A 15 12.96 3.72 13.90
CA PHE A 15 13.36 2.31 13.95
C PHE A 15 14.82 2.13 14.38
N VAL A 16 15.75 2.86 13.76
CA VAL A 16 17.18 2.82 14.10
C VAL A 16 17.45 3.38 15.50
N GLY A 17 16.73 4.43 15.93
CA GLY A 17 16.78 4.92 17.31
C GLY A 17 16.31 3.88 18.35
N GLN A 18 15.36 3.01 17.99
CA GLN A 18 14.93 1.88 18.83
C GLN A 18 15.94 0.73 18.83
N GLN A 19 16.58 0.39 17.71
CA GLN A 19 17.70 -0.57 17.67
C GLN A 19 18.84 -0.12 18.61
N ILE A 20 19.33 1.12 18.45
CA ILE A 20 20.38 1.70 19.30
C ILE A 20 19.97 1.63 20.79
N SER A 21 18.70 1.93 21.09
CA SER A 21 18.17 1.84 22.46
C SER A 21 18.17 0.41 23.00
N SER A 22 17.89 -0.60 22.17
CA SER A 22 17.98 -2.02 22.54
C SER A 22 19.42 -2.43 22.85
N VAL A 23 20.38 -2.09 21.98
CA VAL A 23 21.81 -2.41 22.15
C VAL A 23 22.36 -1.79 23.45
N ILE A 24 22.01 -0.54 23.75
CA ILE A 24 22.40 0.15 25.00
C ILE A 24 21.74 -0.52 26.22
N ALA A 25 20.46 -0.90 26.14
CA ALA A 25 19.73 -1.50 27.25
C ALA A 25 20.12 -2.96 27.56
N GLY A 26 20.60 -3.71 26.56
CA GLY A 26 20.91 -5.14 26.67
C GLY A 26 22.12 -5.51 27.53
N GLN A 27 22.91 -4.52 28.01
CA GLN A 27 24.14 -4.72 28.78
C GLN A 27 25.13 -5.74 28.18
N ILE A 28 25.28 -5.74 26.84
CA ILE A 28 26.54 -6.19 26.25
C ILE A 28 27.65 -5.30 26.81
N THR A 29 28.79 -5.89 27.21
CA THR A 29 29.92 -5.17 27.82
C THR A 29 30.70 -4.36 26.78
N LEU A 30 30.03 -3.37 26.19
CA LEU A 30 30.60 -2.35 25.33
C LEU A 30 31.74 -1.62 26.07
N GLN A 31 32.85 -1.38 25.38
CA GLN A 31 33.82 -0.38 25.83
C GLN A 31 33.10 0.97 25.97
N TRP A 32 33.51 1.79 26.94
CA TRP A 32 32.82 3.04 27.27
C TRP A 32 32.62 3.94 26.03
N ASP A 33 33.63 4.00 25.16
CA ASP A 33 33.61 4.74 23.90
C ASP A 33 32.48 4.30 22.95
N PHE A 34 32.18 3.00 22.83
CA PHE A 34 31.08 2.51 21.98
C PHE A 34 29.69 2.87 22.54
N ASN A 35 29.55 2.83 23.87
CA ASN A 35 28.31 3.20 24.55
C ASN A 35 28.05 4.71 24.44
N ASP A 36 29.09 5.52 24.59
CA ASP A 36 29.08 6.97 24.34
C ASP A 36 28.81 7.30 22.85
N ASP A 37 29.39 6.54 21.92
CA ASP A 37 29.18 6.74 20.49
C ASP A 37 27.75 6.42 20.04
N LEU A 38 27.19 5.30 20.50
CA LEU A 38 25.78 4.96 20.26
C LEU A 38 24.83 5.97 20.90
N LYS A 39 25.11 6.45 22.12
CA LYS A 39 24.34 7.53 22.77
C LYS A 39 24.38 8.84 21.97
N LYS A 40 25.55 9.21 21.43
CA LYS A 40 25.71 10.40 20.59
C LYS A 40 24.96 10.26 19.26
N MET A 41 25.08 9.13 18.57
CA MET A 41 24.28 8.84 17.37
C MET A 41 22.78 8.94 17.66
N LYS A 42 22.31 8.28 18.74
CA LYS A 42 20.91 8.36 19.18
C LYS A 42 20.47 9.81 19.43
N SER A 43 21.24 10.58 20.20
CA SER A 43 20.90 11.98 20.50
C SER A 43 20.85 12.86 19.24
N THR A 44 21.70 12.60 18.24
CA THR A 44 21.62 13.25 16.92
C THR A 44 20.37 12.84 16.14
N LEU A 45 20.01 11.54 16.13
CA LEU A 45 18.78 11.07 15.49
C LEU A 45 17.52 11.64 16.18
N GLU A 46 17.54 11.77 17.51
CA GLU A 46 16.47 12.41 18.30
C GLU A 46 16.37 13.91 18.00
N SER A 47 17.49 14.63 17.87
CA SER A 47 17.46 16.06 17.52
C SER A 47 17.00 16.31 16.09
N VAL A 48 17.30 15.40 15.15
CA VAL A 48 16.78 15.47 13.78
C VAL A 48 15.30 15.05 13.70
N ALA A 49 14.86 14.09 14.53
CA ALA A 49 13.46 13.67 14.56
C ALA A 49 12.47 14.82 14.84
N ALA A 50 12.88 15.83 15.60
CA ALA A 50 12.09 17.02 15.89
C ALA A 50 11.79 17.93 14.67
N VAL A 51 12.54 17.80 13.56
CA VAL A 51 12.35 18.58 12.32
C VAL A 51 11.85 17.75 11.14
N LEU A 52 11.79 16.41 11.28
CA LEU A 52 11.43 15.52 10.18
C LEU A 52 10.00 15.73 9.67
N GLU A 53 9.02 16.01 10.53
CA GLU A 53 7.62 16.14 10.07
C GLU A 53 7.42 17.32 9.11
N ASP A 54 8.14 18.43 9.31
CA ASP A 54 8.15 19.55 8.35
C ASP A 54 8.93 19.16 7.10
N ALA A 55 10.16 18.65 7.24
CA ALA A 55 10.99 18.23 6.11
C ALA A 55 10.28 17.20 5.20
N GLU A 56 9.51 16.26 5.76
CA GLU A 56 8.69 15.29 5.01
C GLU A 56 7.63 16.01 4.16
N LYS A 57 6.87 16.97 4.72
CA LYS A 57 5.90 17.80 3.98
C LYS A 57 6.57 18.64 2.88
N GLN A 58 7.74 19.21 3.18
CA GLN A 58 8.50 20.06 2.27
C GLN A 58 9.10 19.24 1.11
N SER A 59 9.48 17.98 1.35
CA SER A 59 10.07 17.07 0.36
C SER A 59 9.14 16.68 -0.80
N ILE A 60 7.83 16.95 -0.70
CA ILE A 60 6.89 16.88 -1.83
C ILE A 60 7.30 17.89 -2.90
N LYS A 61 7.73 19.08 -2.50
CA LYS A 61 8.12 20.14 -3.42
C LYS A 61 9.63 20.21 -3.64
N GLU A 62 10.42 20.08 -2.59
CA GLU A 62 11.85 20.42 -2.55
C GLU A 62 12.79 19.25 -2.90
N ALA A 63 13.47 19.32 -4.04
CA ALA A 63 14.47 18.32 -4.46
C ALA A 63 15.71 18.30 -3.54
N SER A 64 16.10 19.44 -2.96
CA SER A 64 17.16 19.59 -1.96
C SER A 64 16.83 18.83 -0.67
N VAL A 65 15.66 19.09 -0.08
CA VAL A 65 15.17 18.42 1.13
C VAL A 65 14.97 16.94 0.88
N ARG A 66 14.43 16.56 -0.28
CA ARG A 66 14.30 15.17 -0.72
C ARG A 66 15.65 14.46 -0.84
N LEU A 67 16.69 15.14 -1.32
CA LEU A 67 18.06 14.61 -1.34
C LEU A 67 18.67 14.50 0.07
N TRP A 68 18.43 15.48 0.94
CA TRP A 68 18.85 15.46 2.34
C TRP A 68 18.19 14.31 3.11
N LEU A 69 16.88 14.14 3.02
CA LEU A 69 16.15 13.00 3.59
C LEU A 69 16.62 11.66 3.00
N LYS A 70 16.96 11.61 1.70
CA LYS A 70 17.56 10.41 1.08
C LYS A 70 18.94 10.08 1.68
N ARG A 71 19.81 11.09 1.90
CA ARG A 71 21.12 10.92 2.56
C ARG A 71 20.95 10.46 4.01
N LEU A 72 20.07 11.13 4.76
CA LEU A 72 19.75 10.82 6.15
C LEU A 72 19.19 9.39 6.32
N LYS A 73 18.29 8.97 5.42
CA LYS A 73 17.81 7.58 5.34
C LYS A 73 18.93 6.59 5.02
N SER A 74 19.86 6.94 4.14
CA SER A 74 21.04 6.12 3.82
C SER A 74 21.98 5.96 5.01
N ALA A 75 22.24 7.03 5.76
CA ALA A 75 23.04 6.98 6.98
C ALA A 75 22.36 6.16 8.08
N ALA A 76 21.03 6.27 8.21
CA ALA A 76 20.26 5.43 9.14
C ALA A 76 20.34 3.94 8.78
N PHE A 77 20.26 3.56 7.50
CA PHE A 77 20.49 2.16 7.09
C PHE A 77 21.92 1.69 7.41
N ALA A 78 22.95 2.48 7.09
CA ALA A 78 24.34 2.11 7.41
C ALA A 78 24.57 1.89 8.92
N ILE A 79 23.85 2.61 9.78
CA ILE A 79 23.86 2.41 11.23
C ILE A 79 23.14 1.10 11.63
N SER A 80 22.02 0.73 10.97
CA SER A 80 21.39 -0.59 11.15
C SER A 80 22.35 -1.71 10.74
N ASP A 81 22.88 -1.65 9.52
CA ASP A 81 23.77 -2.69 8.97
C ASP A 81 24.98 -2.96 9.89
N MET A 82 25.50 -1.91 10.54
CA MET A 82 26.57 -2.01 11.55
C MET A 82 26.10 -2.61 12.89
N ILE A 83 24.88 -2.30 13.33
CA ILE A 83 24.31 -2.91 14.55
C ILE A 83 24.08 -4.40 14.32
N ASP A 84 23.52 -4.78 13.17
CA ASP A 84 23.27 -6.16 12.79
C ASP A 84 24.60 -6.96 12.64
N GLU A 85 25.64 -6.36 12.05
CA GLU A 85 27.01 -6.89 11.99
C GLU A 85 27.61 -7.10 13.40
N PHE A 86 27.41 -6.15 14.32
CA PHE A 86 27.90 -6.26 15.70
C PHE A 86 27.14 -7.30 16.56
N GLU A 87 25.82 -7.41 16.40
CA GLU A 87 25.03 -8.45 17.08
C GLU A 87 25.39 -9.86 16.57
N ALA A 88 25.73 -10.01 15.29
CA ALA A 88 26.26 -11.26 14.74
C ALA A 88 27.65 -11.60 15.33
N ASP A 89 28.60 -10.65 15.30
CA ASP A 89 29.96 -10.83 15.84
C ASP A 89 29.96 -11.17 17.33
N THR A 90 29.06 -10.58 18.12
CA THR A 90 28.99 -10.84 19.57
C THR A 90 28.31 -12.15 19.92
N GLN A 91 27.36 -12.65 19.12
CA GLN A 91 26.75 -13.98 19.32
C GLN A 91 27.76 -15.11 19.05
N GLY A 92 28.72 -14.92 18.14
CA GLY A 92 29.78 -15.90 17.85
C GLY A 92 30.78 -16.15 19.01
N ILE A 93 30.73 -15.36 20.09
CA ILE A 93 31.73 -15.36 21.17
C ILE A 93 31.31 -16.21 22.39
N GLN A 94 30.07 -16.72 22.48
CA GLN A 94 29.65 -17.56 23.60
C GLN A 94 30.18 -19.01 23.50
N PRO A 95 31.03 -19.49 24.44
CA PRO A 95 31.47 -20.88 24.44
C PRO A 95 30.31 -21.81 24.85
N PRO A 96 30.13 -22.97 24.19
CA PRO A 96 29.06 -23.90 24.54
C PRO A 96 29.28 -24.47 25.95
N ALA A 97 28.31 -24.27 26.84
CA ALA A 97 28.37 -24.72 28.23
C ALA A 97 28.36 -26.27 28.33
N LYS A 98 29.54 -26.89 28.27
CA LYS A 98 29.74 -28.33 28.48
C LYS A 98 30.69 -28.60 29.65
N LYS A 99 30.35 -29.66 30.37
CA LYS A 99 30.94 -30.06 31.66
C LYS A 99 32.47 -30.13 31.60
N MET A 100 33.11 -29.54 32.59
CA MET A 100 34.54 -29.72 32.83
C MET A 100 34.83 -31.17 33.24
N SER A 101 35.76 -31.82 32.53
CA SER A 101 36.39 -33.07 32.94
C SER A 101 37.89 -32.84 33.15
N SER A 102 38.46 -33.54 34.13
CA SER A 102 39.88 -33.43 34.49
C SER A 102 40.81 -33.99 33.41
N ILE A 103 42.12 -33.74 33.57
CA ILE A 103 43.24 -34.27 32.76
C ILE A 103 43.47 -33.51 31.42
N LYS A 104 44.03 -32.28 31.53
CA LYS A 104 45.22 -31.82 30.76
C LYS A 104 45.71 -30.43 31.21
N LYS A 105 46.23 -30.33 32.45
CA LYS A 105 46.90 -29.11 32.96
C LYS A 105 48.24 -28.76 32.27
N GLY A 106 48.74 -29.61 31.37
CA GLY A 106 50.11 -29.53 30.82
C GLY A 106 50.30 -28.75 29.51
N LEU A 107 49.27 -28.12 28.94
CA LEU A 107 49.38 -27.33 27.69
C LEU A 107 48.98 -25.84 27.86
N LEU A 108 48.78 -25.40 29.10
CA LEU A 108 48.22 -24.09 29.45
C LEU A 108 49.28 -22.97 29.54
N GLN A 109 50.45 -23.13 28.90
CA GLN A 109 51.58 -22.19 28.94
C GLN A 109 52.04 -21.66 27.57
N LEU A 110 51.38 -22.02 26.47
CA LEU A 110 51.65 -21.45 25.14
C LEU A 110 50.47 -20.70 24.50
N ALA A 111 49.28 -20.75 25.11
CA ALA A 111 48.08 -20.04 24.64
C ALA A 111 47.99 -18.58 25.15
N THR A 112 48.90 -18.16 26.04
CA THR A 112 48.91 -16.81 26.66
C THR A 112 49.59 -15.73 25.82
N MET A 113 50.13 -16.07 24.64
CA MET A 113 51.02 -15.21 23.85
C MET A 113 50.47 -14.83 22.46
N ILE A 114 49.15 -14.80 22.26
CA ILE A 114 48.53 -14.13 21.10
C ILE A 114 47.35 -13.23 21.53
N PRO A 115 47.61 -11.95 21.90
CA PRO A 115 46.54 -10.96 22.13
C PRO A 115 45.82 -10.46 20.85
N CYS A 116 46.10 -11.06 19.69
CA CYS A 116 45.96 -10.39 18.39
C CYS A 116 44.66 -10.69 17.61
N LEU A 117 43.90 -11.74 17.96
CA LEU A 117 42.75 -12.20 17.16
C LEU A 117 41.37 -11.65 17.59
N THR A 118 41.32 -10.72 18.54
CA THR A 118 40.07 -10.03 18.95
C THR A 118 40.11 -8.51 18.85
N VAL A 119 41.28 -7.93 18.49
CA VAL A 119 41.49 -6.48 18.46
C VAL A 119 41.24 -5.89 17.07
N GLY A 120 41.65 -6.57 16.00
CA GLY A 120 41.50 -6.11 14.61
C GLY A 120 40.05 -5.75 14.25
N PRO A 121 39.07 -6.68 14.35
CA PRO A 121 37.67 -6.39 14.08
C PRO A 121 37.10 -5.25 14.93
N ARG A 122 37.51 -5.16 16.21
CA ARG A 122 37.05 -4.10 17.13
C ARG A 122 37.59 -2.71 16.77
N ILE A 123 38.84 -2.60 16.29
CA ILE A 123 39.38 -1.34 15.77
C ILE A 123 38.72 -0.96 14.44
N ILE A 124 38.42 -1.94 13.57
CA ILE A 124 37.66 -1.70 12.33
C ILE A 124 36.26 -1.16 12.67
N LEU A 125 35.53 -1.80 13.59
CA LEU A 125 34.22 -1.35 14.06
C LEU A 125 34.28 0.03 14.74
N ALA A 126 35.30 0.30 15.56
CA ALA A 126 35.51 1.61 16.18
C ALA A 126 35.69 2.72 15.15
N ASN A 127 36.50 2.47 14.12
CA ASN A 127 36.70 3.42 13.02
C ASN A 127 35.43 3.56 12.16
N LYS A 128 34.67 2.48 11.94
CA LYS A 128 33.37 2.47 11.25
C LYS A 128 32.31 3.30 12.00
N MET A 129 32.18 3.13 13.32
CA MET A 129 31.36 3.99 14.21
C MET A 129 31.78 5.45 14.14
N LYS A 130 33.09 5.73 14.29
CA LYS A 130 33.63 7.09 14.25
C LYS A 130 33.41 7.79 12.90
N ALA A 131 33.49 7.04 11.80
CA ALA A 131 33.19 7.53 10.45
C ALA A 131 31.71 7.87 10.27
N MET A 132 30.79 6.96 10.59
CA MET A 132 29.34 7.23 10.51
C MET A 132 28.89 8.35 11.44
N ARG A 133 29.52 8.51 12.60
CA ARG A 133 29.24 9.66 13.47
C ARG A 133 29.72 10.98 12.87
N GLY A 134 30.76 10.94 12.03
CA GLY A 134 31.19 12.06 11.19
C GLY A 134 30.18 12.35 10.08
N GLU A 135 29.76 11.34 9.31
CA GLU A 135 28.78 11.47 8.22
C GLU A 135 27.40 11.96 8.73
N LEU A 136 26.87 11.33 9.78
CA LEU A 136 25.61 11.73 10.40
C LEU A 136 25.68 13.16 10.94
N ARG A 137 26.83 13.57 11.49
CA ARG A 137 27.05 14.96 11.90
C ARG A 137 27.07 15.91 10.70
N VAL A 138 27.78 15.60 9.62
CA VAL A 138 27.79 16.43 8.40
C VAL A 138 26.37 16.58 7.83
N ILE A 139 25.60 15.49 7.75
CA ILE A 139 24.20 15.51 7.31
C ILE A 139 23.31 16.32 8.27
N THR A 140 23.60 16.33 9.57
CA THR A 140 22.85 17.13 10.56
C THR A 140 23.23 18.61 10.49
N ASP A 141 24.52 18.93 10.37
CA ASP A 141 25.03 20.29 10.25
C ASP A 141 24.55 20.91 8.91
N GLU A 142 24.41 20.13 7.82
CA GLU A 142 23.76 20.54 6.56
C GLU A 142 22.33 21.10 6.75
N HIS A 143 21.55 20.58 7.71
CA HIS A 143 20.17 21.03 7.95
C HIS A 143 20.09 22.53 8.29
N THR A 144 21.12 23.08 8.93
CA THR A 144 21.17 24.50 9.32
C THR A 144 21.21 25.46 8.12
N SER A 145 21.48 24.96 6.91
CA SER A 145 21.57 25.76 5.68
C SER A 145 20.23 25.94 4.94
N PHE A 146 19.21 25.13 5.24
CA PHE A 146 17.96 25.15 4.47
C PHE A 146 16.99 26.24 4.94
N LYS A 147 16.86 27.32 4.15
CA LYS A 147 15.67 28.18 4.18
C LYS A 147 14.62 27.61 3.24
N LEU A 148 13.89 26.63 3.76
CA LEU A 148 13.00 25.71 3.05
C LEU A 148 11.94 26.41 2.16
N LYS A 149 11.69 25.83 0.96
CA LYS A 149 10.80 26.19 -0.18
C LYS A 149 11.54 26.92 -1.34
N VAL A 150 11.41 26.62 -2.65
CA VAL A 150 10.65 25.62 -3.47
C VAL A 150 11.31 25.56 -4.90
N ALA A 151 11.39 24.50 -5.73
CA ALA A 151 10.91 23.10 -5.71
C ALA A 151 11.82 22.03 -6.44
N PRO A 152 11.79 21.88 -7.78
CA PRO A 152 11.22 20.75 -8.60
C PRO A 152 12.30 19.74 -9.13
N THR A 153 12.16 18.65 -9.93
CA THR A 153 11.17 17.79 -10.69
C THR A 153 11.99 16.56 -11.22
N ALA A 154 11.58 15.42 -11.84
CA ALA A 154 10.34 14.66 -12.16
C ALA A 154 10.77 13.20 -12.61
N ASN A 155 9.96 12.49 -13.44
CA ASN A 155 10.26 11.30 -14.27
C ASN A 155 10.37 9.90 -13.60
N GLY A 156 10.41 8.82 -14.43
CA GLY A 156 10.35 7.40 -14.01
C GLY A 156 10.48 6.34 -15.15
N VAL A 157 10.22 5.05 -14.83
CA VAL A 157 10.36 3.84 -15.70
C VAL A 157 9.31 2.75 -15.35
N ASN A 158 8.94 1.86 -16.28
CA ASN A 158 7.84 0.87 -16.17
C ASN A 158 8.26 -0.56 -15.73
N ILE A 159 7.33 -1.31 -15.11
CA ILE A 159 7.45 -2.72 -14.64
C ILE A 159 6.06 -3.43 -14.79
N PRO A 160 5.97 -4.77 -15.03
CA PRO A 160 4.70 -5.50 -15.12
C PRO A 160 3.73 -5.41 -13.92
N ASP A 161 2.44 -5.64 -14.19
CA ASP A 161 1.31 -5.58 -13.24
C ASP A 161 0.58 -6.94 -13.18
N GLU A 162 0.33 -7.44 -11.97
CA GLU A 162 -0.36 -8.71 -11.69
C GLU A 162 -1.53 -8.54 -10.71
N ARG A 163 -2.32 -7.48 -10.89
CA ARG A 163 -3.57 -7.32 -10.13
C ARG A 163 -4.59 -8.40 -10.50
N GLU A 164 -5.50 -8.62 -9.56
CA GLU A 164 -6.79 -9.27 -9.76
C GLU A 164 -7.84 -8.45 -9.01
N THR A 165 -9.12 -8.67 -9.25
CA THR A 165 -10.19 -8.10 -8.42
C THR A 165 -11.29 -9.13 -8.14
N SER A 166 -11.92 -9.02 -6.96
CA SER A 166 -13.05 -9.87 -6.57
C SER A 166 -14.35 -9.42 -7.27
N SER A 167 -15.34 -10.30 -7.34
CA SER A 167 -16.73 -9.93 -7.64
C SER A 167 -17.58 -9.65 -6.38
N THR A 168 -17.11 -10.03 -5.19
CA THR A 168 -17.83 -9.94 -3.92
C THR A 168 -18.05 -8.48 -3.45
N VAL A 169 -19.26 -8.20 -2.95
CA VAL A 169 -19.69 -6.90 -2.39
C VAL A 169 -20.69 -7.11 -1.25
N ASP A 170 -20.50 -6.37 -0.16
CA ASP A 170 -21.59 -6.03 0.76
C ASP A 170 -22.36 -4.83 0.18
N LYS A 171 -23.63 -5.05 -0.18
CA LYS A 171 -24.49 -4.03 -0.80
C LYS A 171 -24.96 -2.96 0.18
N THR A 172 -24.86 -3.21 1.50
CA THR A 172 -25.34 -2.28 2.53
C THR A 172 -24.42 -1.07 2.75
N LEU A 173 -23.15 -1.18 2.33
CA LEU A 173 -22.11 -0.17 2.55
C LEU A 173 -21.92 0.81 1.37
N ILE A 174 -22.67 0.65 0.27
CA ILE A 174 -22.45 1.44 -0.96
C ILE A 174 -23.42 2.64 -1.01
N ILE A 175 -22.87 3.83 -0.76
CA ILE A 175 -23.57 5.11 -0.84
C ILE A 175 -23.58 5.64 -2.28
N GLY A 176 -24.68 6.28 -2.69
CA GLY A 176 -24.73 7.15 -3.88
C GLY A 176 -24.78 6.48 -5.26
N ARG A 177 -24.75 5.14 -5.35
CA ARG A 177 -24.67 4.42 -6.65
C ARG A 177 -25.97 3.76 -7.13
N ALA A 178 -27.12 4.11 -6.53
CA ALA A 178 -28.42 3.56 -6.93
C ALA A 178 -28.87 4.04 -8.31
N GLU A 179 -28.73 5.34 -8.59
CA GLU A 179 -29.12 5.96 -9.86
C GLU A 179 -28.19 5.54 -11.02
N ASP A 180 -26.86 5.64 -10.81
CA ASP A 180 -25.85 5.09 -11.73
C ASP A 180 -26.18 3.64 -12.14
N LYS A 181 -26.52 2.80 -11.15
CA LYS A 181 -26.88 1.40 -11.38
C LYS A 181 -28.16 1.31 -12.22
N GLN A 182 -29.22 2.07 -11.90
CA GLN A 182 -30.48 1.99 -12.64
C GLN A 182 -30.29 2.38 -14.12
N ILE A 183 -29.57 3.47 -14.39
CA ILE A 183 -29.24 3.91 -15.76
C ILE A 183 -28.53 2.80 -16.55
N ILE A 184 -27.59 2.10 -15.89
CA ILE A 184 -26.89 0.95 -16.47
C ILE A 184 -27.82 -0.24 -16.71
N MET A 185 -28.62 -0.65 -15.71
CA MET A 185 -29.54 -1.79 -15.87
C MET A 185 -30.59 -1.52 -16.96
N ASP A 186 -31.11 -0.30 -17.07
CA ASP A 186 -32.06 0.09 -18.12
C ASP A 186 -31.42 0.06 -19.51
N SER A 187 -30.16 0.49 -19.62
CA SER A 187 -29.41 0.49 -20.88
C SER A 187 -29.07 -0.92 -21.34
N LEU A 188 -28.60 -1.77 -20.41
CA LEU A 188 -28.37 -3.20 -20.65
C LEU A 188 -29.68 -3.93 -20.98
N SER A 189 -30.80 -3.58 -20.33
CA SER A 189 -32.12 -4.16 -20.62
C SER A 189 -32.57 -3.87 -22.05
N LYS A 190 -32.34 -2.64 -22.55
CA LYS A 190 -32.68 -2.24 -23.92
C LYS A 190 -31.85 -2.97 -24.98
N SER A 191 -30.60 -3.35 -24.68
CA SER A 191 -29.77 -4.14 -25.60
C SER A 191 -29.97 -5.65 -25.48
N MET A 192 -30.96 -6.13 -24.70
CA MET A 192 -31.21 -7.57 -24.53
C MET A 192 -31.74 -8.28 -25.79
N THR A 193 -31.99 -7.57 -26.89
CA THR A 193 -32.23 -8.16 -28.22
C THR A 193 -30.95 -8.54 -28.96
N ASN A 194 -29.78 -8.07 -28.50
CA ASN A 194 -28.51 -8.23 -29.20
C ASN A 194 -27.73 -9.41 -28.64
N ASP A 195 -27.10 -10.19 -29.52
CA ASP A 195 -26.24 -11.32 -29.16
C ASP A 195 -24.91 -10.87 -28.52
N PHE A 196 -24.45 -9.66 -28.84
CA PHE A 196 -23.27 -9.04 -28.24
C PHE A 196 -23.59 -7.64 -27.72
N THR A 197 -23.16 -7.33 -26.50
CA THR A 197 -23.23 -5.99 -25.89
C THR A 197 -21.92 -5.67 -25.19
N VAL A 198 -21.36 -4.47 -25.41
CA VAL A 198 -20.27 -3.92 -24.60
C VAL A 198 -20.70 -2.59 -23.98
N LEU A 199 -20.61 -2.49 -22.66
CA LEU A 199 -20.88 -1.29 -21.87
C LEU A 199 -19.66 -0.91 -21.03
N PRO A 200 -18.94 0.17 -21.39
CA PRO A 200 -17.91 0.73 -20.52
C PRO A 200 -18.48 1.61 -19.41
N ILE A 201 -17.86 1.53 -18.24
CA ILE A 201 -18.02 2.40 -17.08
C ILE A 201 -16.68 3.11 -16.88
N TYR A 202 -16.63 4.44 -17.09
CA TYR A 202 -15.36 5.18 -17.10
C TYR A 202 -15.36 6.41 -16.19
N GLY A 203 -14.17 6.89 -15.85
CA GLY A 203 -13.94 7.99 -14.91
C GLY A 203 -12.65 7.81 -14.11
N ILE A 204 -12.33 8.78 -13.26
CA ILE A 204 -11.05 8.92 -12.54
C ILE A 204 -10.70 7.77 -11.56
N GLY A 205 -9.52 7.86 -10.93
CA GLY A 205 -9.12 6.96 -9.85
C GLY A 205 -10.06 7.01 -8.65
N GLY A 206 -10.22 5.89 -7.90
CA GLY A 206 -10.94 5.87 -6.62
C GLY A 206 -12.46 6.15 -6.62
N ILE A 207 -13.06 6.55 -7.75
CA ILE A 207 -14.48 6.99 -7.84
C ILE A 207 -15.52 5.86 -7.71
N GLY A 208 -15.09 4.59 -7.76
CA GLY A 208 -15.94 3.43 -7.51
C GLY A 208 -16.45 2.67 -8.74
N LYS A 209 -15.79 2.77 -9.91
CA LYS A 209 -16.18 2.04 -11.14
C LYS A 209 -16.33 0.53 -10.92
N THR A 210 -15.29 -0.08 -10.35
CA THR A 210 -15.26 -1.49 -9.94
C THR A 210 -16.41 -1.83 -8.98
N THR A 211 -16.72 -0.95 -8.03
CA THR A 211 -17.84 -1.11 -7.09
C THR A 211 -19.20 -1.10 -7.80
N LEU A 212 -19.37 -0.26 -8.82
CA LEU A 212 -20.58 -0.23 -9.64
C LEU A 212 -20.69 -1.47 -10.56
N ALA A 213 -19.60 -1.88 -11.21
CA ALA A 213 -19.56 -3.14 -11.97
C ALA A 213 -19.88 -4.36 -11.08
N LYS A 214 -19.41 -4.38 -9.83
CA LYS A 214 -19.79 -5.38 -8.82
C LYS A 214 -21.29 -5.36 -8.47
N LEU A 215 -21.94 -4.19 -8.44
CA LEU A 215 -23.39 -4.10 -8.23
C LEU A 215 -24.19 -4.69 -9.40
N VAL A 216 -23.70 -4.51 -10.64
CA VAL A 216 -24.29 -5.08 -11.87
C VAL A 216 -24.08 -6.60 -11.93
N PHE A 217 -22.85 -7.07 -11.67
CA PHE A 217 -22.48 -8.49 -11.66
C PHE A 217 -23.28 -9.33 -10.65
N ASN A 218 -23.66 -8.72 -9.53
CA ASN A 218 -24.47 -9.34 -8.49
C ASN A 218 -25.95 -8.96 -8.57
N ASP A 219 -26.44 -8.48 -9.72
CA ASP A 219 -27.86 -8.20 -9.92
C ASP A 219 -28.68 -9.44 -10.28
N THR A 220 -29.93 -9.46 -9.82
CA THR A 220 -30.93 -10.49 -10.13
C THR A 220 -31.24 -10.64 -11.62
N GLN A 221 -31.10 -9.59 -12.44
CA GLN A 221 -31.26 -9.66 -13.89
C GLN A 221 -30.28 -10.65 -14.54
N PHE A 222 -29.09 -10.82 -13.95
CA PHE A 222 -28.05 -11.74 -14.42
C PHE A 222 -28.03 -13.08 -13.65
N LYS A 223 -29.08 -13.40 -12.88
CA LYS A 223 -29.19 -14.68 -12.14
C LYS A 223 -29.08 -15.91 -13.06
N ASN A 224 -29.61 -15.81 -14.28
CA ASN A 224 -29.64 -16.91 -15.26
C ASN A 224 -28.50 -16.79 -16.30
N TYR A 225 -27.44 -16.05 -15.99
CA TYR A 225 -26.24 -15.91 -16.83
C TYR A 225 -25.07 -16.62 -16.16
N SER A 226 -24.21 -17.27 -16.96
CA SER A 226 -22.83 -17.57 -16.55
C SER A 226 -22.12 -16.24 -16.29
N ARG A 227 -21.42 -16.12 -15.16
CA ARG A 227 -20.91 -14.82 -14.69
C ARG A 227 -19.41 -14.89 -14.41
N VAL A 228 -18.64 -14.17 -15.23
CA VAL A 228 -17.18 -14.20 -15.26
C VAL A 228 -16.63 -12.84 -14.88
N TRP A 229 -15.62 -12.80 -14.00
CA TRP A 229 -14.95 -11.57 -13.59
C TRP A 229 -13.47 -11.64 -13.92
N VAL A 230 -13.04 -10.88 -14.92
CA VAL A 230 -11.63 -10.76 -15.34
C VAL A 230 -11.13 -9.38 -14.94
N TYR A 231 -9.97 -9.33 -14.30
CA TYR A 231 -9.19 -8.09 -14.24
C TYR A 231 -8.25 -8.04 -15.44
N VAL A 232 -8.11 -6.87 -16.07
CA VAL A 232 -7.20 -6.67 -17.20
C VAL A 232 -5.94 -5.93 -16.73
N SER A 233 -4.79 -6.60 -16.81
CA SER A 233 -3.50 -5.99 -16.48
C SER A 233 -3.13 -4.85 -17.43
N GLN A 234 -2.31 -3.91 -16.94
CA GLN A 234 -1.73 -2.84 -17.75
C GLN A 234 -0.96 -3.38 -18.98
N ILE A 235 -0.36 -4.57 -18.84
CA ILE A 235 0.05 -5.39 -19.99
C ILE A 235 -1.18 -6.13 -20.49
N PHE A 236 -1.65 -5.76 -21.68
CA PHE A 236 -2.76 -6.43 -22.34
C PHE A 236 -2.31 -7.78 -22.92
N ASP A 237 -2.90 -8.87 -22.42
CA ASP A 237 -2.69 -10.22 -22.94
C ASP A 237 -4.05 -10.88 -23.20
N LEU A 238 -4.38 -11.00 -24.48
CA LEU A 238 -5.61 -11.62 -24.98
C LEU A 238 -5.73 -13.10 -24.58
N ASN A 239 -4.61 -13.84 -24.52
CA ASN A 239 -4.60 -15.23 -24.09
C ASN A 239 -4.81 -15.34 -22.57
N LYS A 240 -4.21 -14.45 -21.77
CA LYS A 240 -4.43 -14.39 -20.31
C LYS A 240 -5.90 -14.07 -19.99
N ILE A 241 -6.49 -13.10 -20.69
CA ILE A 241 -7.93 -12.78 -20.61
C ILE A 241 -8.77 -14.02 -20.97
N GLY A 242 -8.52 -14.63 -22.14
CA GLY A 242 -9.30 -15.77 -22.60
C GLY A 242 -9.21 -17.00 -21.69
N ASN A 243 -8.01 -17.35 -21.19
CA ASN A 243 -7.81 -18.43 -20.22
C ASN A 243 -8.52 -18.15 -18.87
N SER A 244 -8.51 -16.89 -18.40
CA SER A 244 -9.25 -16.48 -17.19
C SER A 244 -10.77 -16.64 -17.35
N ILE A 245 -11.29 -16.40 -18.56
CA ILE A 245 -12.70 -16.62 -18.89
C ILE A 245 -13.01 -18.12 -18.96
N ILE A 246 -12.19 -18.91 -19.67
CA ILE A 246 -12.34 -20.37 -19.76
C ILE A 246 -12.40 -20.97 -18.36
N SER A 247 -11.45 -20.63 -17.49
CA SER A 247 -11.34 -21.23 -16.14
C SER A 247 -12.55 -20.90 -15.26
N GLN A 248 -13.15 -19.72 -15.41
CA GLN A 248 -14.37 -19.33 -14.69
C GLN A 248 -15.67 -19.91 -15.31
N LEU A 249 -15.61 -20.43 -16.55
CA LEU A 249 -16.72 -21.11 -17.22
C LEU A 249 -16.65 -22.65 -17.09
N THR A 250 -15.50 -23.21 -16.72
CA THR A 250 -15.30 -24.65 -16.51
C THR A 250 -15.06 -25.04 -15.05
N GLU A 251 -14.72 -24.09 -14.18
CA GLU A 251 -14.26 -24.32 -12.79
C GLU A 251 -12.94 -25.14 -12.73
N GLU A 252 -12.16 -25.11 -13.81
CA GLU A 252 -10.87 -25.83 -14.01
C GLU A 252 -9.77 -24.84 -14.42
N GLU A 253 -8.51 -25.06 -14.03
CA GLU A 253 -7.41 -24.19 -14.49
C GLU A 253 -7.12 -24.36 -16.00
N SER A 254 -6.93 -23.24 -16.71
CA SER A 254 -6.61 -23.22 -18.14
C SER A 254 -5.34 -22.44 -18.43
N GLN A 255 -4.38 -23.09 -19.11
CA GLN A 255 -3.12 -22.49 -19.57
C GLN A 255 -2.88 -22.77 -21.07
N LEU A 256 -3.88 -22.48 -21.91
CA LEU A 256 -3.76 -22.61 -23.36
C LEU A 256 -2.85 -21.52 -23.92
N THR A 257 -1.72 -21.93 -24.51
CA THR A 257 -0.66 -21.03 -24.98
C THR A 257 -0.89 -20.46 -26.39
N GLN A 258 -1.76 -21.08 -27.18
CA GLN A 258 -2.07 -20.65 -28.55
C GLN A 258 -3.43 -19.95 -28.63
N LYS A 259 -3.46 -18.74 -29.19
CA LYS A 259 -4.69 -17.95 -29.40
C LYS A 259 -5.81 -18.76 -30.06
N GLN A 260 -5.50 -19.56 -31.08
CA GLN A 260 -6.52 -20.37 -31.76
C GLN A 260 -7.15 -21.42 -30.82
N MET A 261 -6.37 -22.02 -29.91
CA MET A 261 -6.91 -22.95 -28.92
C MET A 261 -7.82 -22.25 -27.91
N VAL A 262 -7.45 -21.04 -27.47
CA VAL A 262 -8.27 -20.19 -26.61
C VAL A 262 -9.60 -19.84 -27.30
N CYS A 263 -9.57 -19.34 -28.54
CA CYS A 263 -10.77 -19.02 -29.31
C CYS A 263 -11.67 -20.24 -29.52
N ASN A 264 -11.11 -21.36 -30.00
CA ASN A 264 -11.86 -22.62 -30.24
C ASN A 264 -12.46 -23.23 -28.96
N ARG A 265 -11.91 -22.90 -27.78
CA ARG A 265 -12.45 -23.34 -26.47
C ARG A 265 -13.53 -22.37 -25.98
N LEU A 266 -13.36 -21.06 -26.15
CA LEU A 266 -14.39 -20.06 -25.82
C LEU A 266 -15.64 -20.22 -26.68
N GLU A 267 -15.48 -20.38 -28.00
CA GLU A 267 -16.57 -20.65 -28.95
C GLU A 267 -17.51 -21.77 -28.44
N LYS A 268 -16.93 -22.91 -28.07
CA LYS A 268 -17.65 -24.09 -27.55
C LYS A 268 -18.21 -23.90 -26.14
N LEU A 269 -17.64 -22.99 -25.35
CA LEU A 269 -18.12 -22.69 -24.00
C LEU A 269 -19.22 -21.62 -23.99
N LEU A 270 -19.28 -20.75 -24.99
CA LEU A 270 -20.24 -19.65 -25.11
C LEU A 270 -21.45 -19.99 -25.99
N ALA A 271 -21.30 -20.86 -26.99
CA ALA A 271 -22.38 -21.26 -27.90
C ALA A 271 -23.67 -21.65 -27.16
N GLY A 272 -24.80 -21.07 -27.57
CA GLY A 272 -26.12 -21.25 -26.95
C GLY A 272 -26.29 -20.71 -25.51
N LYS A 273 -25.27 -20.10 -24.90
CA LYS A 273 -25.32 -19.64 -23.49
C LYS A 273 -25.45 -18.13 -23.36
N LYS A 274 -25.96 -17.72 -22.19
CA LYS A 274 -26.03 -16.32 -21.75
C LYS A 274 -24.89 -16.06 -20.78
N THR A 275 -23.97 -15.17 -21.13
CA THR A 275 -22.75 -14.91 -20.35
C THR A 275 -22.60 -13.43 -20.06
N LEU A 276 -22.38 -13.07 -18.80
CA LEU A 276 -21.96 -11.73 -18.37
C LEU A 276 -20.46 -11.82 -18.03
N ILE A 277 -19.67 -11.01 -18.72
CA ILE A 277 -18.22 -10.89 -18.50
C ILE A 277 -17.96 -9.49 -17.98
N VAL A 278 -17.28 -9.36 -16.84
CA VAL A 278 -16.70 -8.09 -16.42
C VAL A 278 -15.22 -8.07 -16.80
N LEU A 279 -14.79 -6.97 -17.41
CA LEU A 279 -13.38 -6.65 -17.69
C LEU A 279 -13.00 -5.41 -16.87
N ASP A 280 -12.41 -5.61 -15.70
CA ASP A 280 -12.12 -4.54 -14.73
C ASP A 280 -10.74 -3.91 -14.96
N ASP A 281 -10.70 -2.57 -15.00
CA ASP A 281 -9.57 -1.67 -15.25
C ASP A 281 -8.83 -1.92 -16.58
N LEU A 282 -9.55 -1.93 -17.70
CA LEU A 282 -8.98 -2.02 -19.07
C LEU A 282 -8.09 -0.80 -19.40
N TRP A 283 -6.83 -1.07 -19.77
CA TRP A 283 -5.82 -0.07 -20.17
C TRP A 283 -5.45 -0.09 -21.66
N GLU A 284 -5.93 -1.06 -22.45
CA GLU A 284 -5.60 -1.18 -23.88
C GLU A 284 -6.36 -0.15 -24.71
N ASP A 285 -5.64 0.60 -25.55
CA ASP A 285 -6.16 1.65 -26.41
C ASP A 285 -6.03 1.34 -27.91
N ASN A 286 -5.27 0.30 -28.27
CA ASN A 286 -5.08 -0.13 -29.64
C ASN A 286 -6.36 -0.79 -30.19
N GLY A 287 -7.01 -0.12 -31.16
CA GLY A 287 -8.24 -0.59 -31.79
C GLY A 287 -8.16 -2.05 -32.27
N PHE A 288 -7.05 -2.44 -32.92
CA PHE A 288 -6.88 -3.82 -33.39
C PHE A 288 -6.86 -4.85 -32.25
N GLN A 289 -6.36 -4.52 -31.06
CA GLN A 289 -6.37 -5.43 -29.91
C GLN A 289 -7.77 -5.54 -29.30
N LEU A 290 -8.52 -4.42 -29.28
CA LEU A 290 -9.91 -4.34 -28.84
C LEU A 290 -10.87 -5.06 -29.83
N ASP A 291 -10.59 -5.03 -31.12
CA ASP A 291 -11.27 -5.81 -32.15
C ASP A 291 -10.98 -7.32 -31.98
N ASN A 292 -9.70 -7.69 -31.80
CA ASN A 292 -9.34 -9.09 -31.54
C ASN A 292 -9.96 -9.65 -30.25
N LEU A 293 -10.15 -8.81 -29.22
CA LEU A 293 -10.92 -9.14 -28.02
C LEU A 293 -12.41 -9.26 -28.31
N THR A 294 -12.97 -8.34 -29.11
CA THR A 294 -14.37 -8.39 -29.55
C THR A 294 -14.69 -9.69 -30.26
N ASP A 295 -13.86 -10.12 -31.21
CA ASP A 295 -14.06 -11.36 -31.98
C ASP A 295 -13.91 -12.60 -31.11
N MET A 296 -12.95 -12.62 -30.17
CA MET A 296 -12.78 -13.70 -29.21
C MET A 296 -14.00 -13.86 -28.28
N LEU A 297 -14.68 -12.77 -27.94
CA LEU A 297 -15.85 -12.78 -27.04
C LEU A 297 -17.20 -12.91 -27.76
N LYS A 298 -17.26 -12.67 -29.08
CA LYS A 298 -18.42 -12.96 -29.95
C LYS A 298 -18.51 -14.42 -30.37
N ALA A 299 -17.49 -15.23 -30.11
CA ALA A 299 -17.40 -16.59 -30.60
C ALA A 299 -18.47 -17.52 -29.99
N GLY A 300 -19.16 -18.29 -30.85
CA GLY A 300 -20.16 -19.29 -30.46
C GLY A 300 -21.56 -18.98 -31.00
N GLU A 301 -22.09 -19.85 -31.85
CA GLU A 301 -23.43 -19.71 -32.44
C GLU A 301 -24.53 -19.68 -31.38
N GLY A 302 -25.50 -18.76 -31.54
CA GLY A 302 -26.60 -18.57 -30.58
C GLY A 302 -26.15 -18.17 -29.17
N SER A 303 -24.89 -17.78 -28.98
CA SER A 303 -24.41 -17.21 -27.73
C SER A 303 -25.00 -15.82 -27.50
N LYS A 304 -25.10 -15.41 -26.24
CA LYS A 304 -25.45 -14.04 -25.88
C LYS A 304 -24.55 -13.51 -24.79
N VAL A 305 -23.60 -12.66 -25.18
CA VAL A 305 -22.53 -12.15 -24.33
C VAL A 305 -22.74 -10.66 -24.03
N VAL A 306 -22.79 -10.35 -22.74
CA VAL A 306 -22.78 -8.98 -22.21
C VAL A 306 -21.43 -8.74 -21.56
N VAL A 307 -20.69 -7.75 -22.05
CA VAL A 307 -19.40 -7.33 -21.51
C VAL A 307 -19.59 -5.99 -20.80
N VAL A 308 -19.27 -5.96 -19.50
CA VAL A 308 -19.20 -4.71 -18.72
C VAL A 308 -17.74 -4.40 -18.47
N VAL A 309 -17.28 -3.25 -18.95
CA VAL A 309 -15.87 -2.85 -18.88
C VAL A 309 -15.74 -1.76 -17.84
N THR A 310 -14.68 -1.76 -17.03
CA THR A 310 -14.29 -0.56 -16.26
C THR A 310 -12.95 -0.05 -16.79
N THR A 311 -12.78 1.27 -16.90
CA THR A 311 -11.51 1.87 -17.34
C THR A 311 -11.33 3.27 -16.75
N ARG A 312 -10.09 3.74 -16.62
CA ARG A 312 -9.80 5.14 -16.26
C ARG A 312 -9.99 6.09 -17.45
N ASP A 313 -9.85 5.57 -18.67
CA ASP A 313 -9.71 6.35 -19.89
C ASP A 313 -11.05 6.53 -20.63
N GLY A 314 -11.37 7.77 -20.99
CA GLY A 314 -12.61 8.12 -21.67
C GLY A 314 -12.61 7.88 -23.18
N ASP A 315 -11.44 7.70 -23.80
CA ASP A 315 -11.26 7.38 -25.21
C ASP A 315 -11.18 5.87 -25.43
N ILE A 316 -10.60 5.08 -24.52
CA ILE A 316 -10.80 3.61 -24.47
C ILE A 316 -12.30 3.30 -24.40
N ALA A 317 -13.04 4.01 -23.54
CA ALA A 317 -14.48 3.87 -23.43
C ALA A 317 -15.26 4.21 -24.72
N LYS A 318 -14.75 5.13 -25.56
CA LYS A 318 -15.32 5.46 -26.88
C LYS A 318 -14.87 4.51 -27.99
N LYS A 319 -13.74 3.82 -27.83
CA LYS A 319 -13.24 2.82 -28.79
C LYS A 319 -13.94 1.46 -28.62
N PHE A 320 -14.14 1.02 -27.37
CA PHE A 320 -14.59 -0.34 -27.06
C PHE A 320 -15.99 -0.38 -26.45
N HIS A 321 -17.01 -0.11 -27.26
CA HIS A 321 -18.42 -0.14 -26.83
C HIS A 321 -19.40 -0.58 -27.93
N THR A 322 -20.61 -1.00 -27.54
CA THR A 322 -21.74 -1.17 -28.48
C THR A 322 -22.99 -0.39 -28.06
N ILE A 323 -23.06 0.05 -26.80
CA ILE A 323 -24.07 0.97 -26.27
C ILE A 323 -23.37 2.16 -25.58
N GLN A 324 -24.09 3.23 -25.24
CA GLN A 324 -23.48 4.45 -24.71
C GLN A 324 -22.60 4.20 -23.46
N PRO A 325 -21.32 4.61 -23.45
CA PRO A 325 -20.44 4.46 -22.30
C PRO A 325 -20.92 5.30 -21.09
N HIS A 326 -21.02 4.67 -19.93
CA HIS A 326 -21.44 5.34 -18.69
C HIS A 326 -20.26 6.08 -18.05
N LYS A 327 -20.28 7.41 -18.09
CA LYS A 327 -19.35 8.23 -17.30
C LYS A 327 -19.82 8.24 -15.86
N LEU A 328 -19.08 7.58 -14.96
CA LEU A 328 -19.46 7.49 -13.56
C LEU A 328 -19.38 8.87 -12.90
N ALA A 329 -20.50 9.30 -12.30
CA ALA A 329 -20.62 10.60 -11.65
C ALA A 329 -19.74 10.70 -10.38
N HIS A 330 -19.32 11.92 -10.06
CA HIS A 330 -18.81 12.23 -8.71
C HIS A 330 -19.97 12.12 -7.70
N LEU A 331 -19.66 11.69 -6.47
CA LEU A 331 -20.59 11.76 -5.36
C LEU A 331 -20.83 13.24 -4.96
N THR A 332 -21.96 13.53 -4.34
CA THR A 332 -22.19 14.86 -3.75
C THR A 332 -21.42 15.02 -2.44
N ASP A 333 -21.20 16.25 -2.00
CA ASP A 333 -20.55 16.54 -0.71
C ASP A 333 -21.29 15.89 0.47
N ASP A 334 -22.63 15.82 0.43
CA ASP A 334 -23.44 15.10 1.43
C ASP A 334 -23.23 13.58 1.38
N MET A 335 -23.00 12.99 0.20
CA MET A 335 -22.66 11.56 0.08
C MET A 335 -21.25 11.28 0.60
N CYS A 336 -20.26 12.12 0.27
CA CYS A 336 -18.92 12.04 0.85
C CYS A 336 -18.94 12.24 2.37
N TRP A 337 -19.72 13.19 2.88
CA TRP A 337 -19.93 13.39 4.32
C TRP A 337 -20.59 12.16 4.97
N THR A 338 -21.56 11.52 4.31
CA THR A 338 -22.19 10.29 4.82
C THR A 338 -21.19 9.13 4.92
N ILE A 339 -20.29 8.98 3.93
CA ILE A 339 -19.17 8.02 4.00
C ILE A 339 -18.25 8.35 5.19
N ILE A 340 -17.83 9.61 5.33
CA ILE A 340 -16.96 10.06 6.43
C ILE A 340 -17.62 9.76 7.79
N LYS A 341 -18.92 10.05 7.97
CA LYS A 341 -19.64 9.74 9.22
C LYS A 341 -19.60 8.26 9.58
N GLN A 342 -19.83 7.38 8.61
CA GLN A 342 -19.81 5.93 8.82
C GLN A 342 -18.42 5.44 9.23
N LYS A 343 -17.37 5.91 8.54
CA LYS A 343 -15.98 5.44 8.73
C LYS A 343 -15.34 6.02 10.00
N SER A 344 -15.68 7.26 10.37
CA SER A 344 -15.17 7.94 11.57
C SER A 344 -15.90 7.58 12.86
N ALA A 345 -16.91 6.70 12.81
CA ALA A 345 -17.84 6.44 13.91
C ALA A 345 -18.48 7.73 14.49
N PHE A 346 -18.74 8.73 13.64
CA PHE A 346 -19.23 10.06 14.04
C PHE A 346 -20.49 10.02 14.92
N GLU A 347 -21.35 9.02 14.73
CA GLU A 347 -22.61 8.97 15.49
C GLU A 347 -22.42 8.63 16.98
N SER A 348 -21.31 7.97 17.35
CA SER A 348 -20.92 7.70 18.74
C SER A 348 -19.89 8.70 19.26
N ARG A 349 -20.05 9.98 18.91
CA ARG A 349 -19.30 11.12 19.46
C ARG A 349 -20.31 12.07 20.09
N ASP A 350 -20.19 12.30 21.39
CA ASP A 350 -21.21 13.01 22.16
C ASP A 350 -20.95 14.52 22.21
N ASP A 351 -19.86 14.96 22.86
CA ASP A 351 -19.65 16.37 23.23
C ASP A 351 -19.41 17.32 22.03
N ASP A 352 -18.55 16.93 21.08
CA ASP A 352 -18.08 17.82 19.99
C ASP A 352 -18.99 17.80 18.73
N LYS A 353 -20.13 17.10 18.76
CA LYS A 353 -20.82 16.61 17.55
C LYS A 353 -21.19 17.72 16.55
N GLU A 354 -21.59 18.90 17.01
CA GLU A 354 -21.90 20.05 16.13
C GLU A 354 -20.67 20.71 15.50
N LYS A 355 -19.55 20.87 16.24
CA LYS A 355 -18.31 21.44 15.68
C LYS A 355 -17.74 20.47 14.64
N LEU A 356 -17.70 19.18 14.97
CA LEU A 356 -17.28 18.10 14.07
C LEU A 356 -18.17 18.00 12.81
N GLN A 357 -19.48 18.23 12.90
CA GLN A 357 -20.36 18.20 11.72
C GLN A 357 -20.01 19.31 10.72
N LYS A 358 -19.68 20.51 11.20
CA LYS A 358 -19.29 21.66 10.36
C LYS A 358 -17.95 21.37 9.68
N ILE A 359 -16.94 20.98 10.46
CA ILE A 359 -15.59 20.66 9.96
C ILE A 359 -15.62 19.47 8.98
N GLY A 360 -16.32 18.40 9.32
CA GLY A 360 -16.41 17.19 8.51
C GLY A 360 -17.13 17.41 7.17
N ARG A 361 -18.09 18.34 7.11
CA ARG A 361 -18.69 18.79 5.85
C ARG A 361 -17.72 19.58 4.97
N ASP A 362 -16.82 20.36 5.55
CA ASP A 362 -15.78 21.07 4.79
C ASP A 362 -14.69 20.11 4.29
N ILE A 363 -14.33 19.09 5.08
CA ILE A 363 -13.47 17.99 4.60
C ILE A 363 -14.15 17.20 3.47
N ALA A 364 -15.46 16.94 3.56
CA ALA A 364 -16.20 16.22 2.52
C ALA A 364 -16.17 16.92 1.15
N LYS A 365 -16.26 18.26 1.12
CA LYS A 365 -16.08 19.06 -0.11
C LYS A 365 -14.69 18.84 -0.73
N LYS A 366 -13.65 18.78 0.12
CA LYS A 366 -12.26 18.57 -0.33
C LYS A 366 -12.00 17.16 -0.86
N CYS A 367 -12.86 16.17 -0.57
CA CYS A 367 -12.83 14.86 -1.24
C CYS A 367 -13.21 14.92 -2.73
N GLY A 368 -13.75 16.04 -3.23
CA GLY A 368 -14.08 16.22 -4.65
C GLY A 368 -15.09 15.21 -5.20
N GLY A 369 -15.99 14.69 -4.36
CA GLY A 369 -16.94 13.65 -4.72
C GLY A 369 -16.34 12.26 -4.96
N VAL A 370 -15.10 11.99 -4.52
CA VAL A 370 -14.45 10.68 -4.71
C VAL A 370 -14.64 9.79 -3.50
N ALA A 371 -15.19 8.58 -3.73
CA ALA A 371 -15.48 7.61 -2.68
C ALA A 371 -14.22 7.21 -1.88
N LEU A 372 -13.14 6.82 -2.55
CA LEU A 372 -11.88 6.39 -1.90
C LEU A 372 -11.28 7.45 -0.96
N ALA A 373 -11.36 8.73 -1.35
CA ALA A 373 -10.91 9.86 -0.55
C ALA A 373 -11.74 9.99 0.75
N ALA A 374 -13.07 9.96 0.63
CA ALA A 374 -13.98 10.03 1.75
C ALA A 374 -13.88 8.81 2.69
N GLU A 375 -13.61 7.61 2.16
CA GLU A 375 -13.36 6.41 2.98
C GLU A 375 -12.07 6.54 3.80
N SER A 376 -10.96 6.89 3.13
CA SER A 376 -9.63 6.95 3.73
C SER A 376 -9.55 8.00 4.83
N LEU A 377 -10.00 9.23 4.53
CA LEU A 377 -10.07 10.31 5.52
C LEU A 377 -11.07 9.99 6.63
N GLY A 378 -12.23 9.42 6.29
CA GLY A 378 -13.22 9.02 7.28
C GLY A 378 -12.66 8.05 8.33
N TYR A 379 -11.84 7.08 7.91
CA TYR A 379 -11.19 6.17 8.86
C TYR A 379 -10.04 6.84 9.63
N MET A 380 -9.21 7.65 8.97
CA MET A 380 -8.15 8.44 9.64
C MET A 380 -8.72 9.31 10.78
N LEU A 381 -9.86 9.97 10.52
CA LEU A 381 -10.54 10.86 11.44
C LEU A 381 -11.18 10.15 12.65
N GLN A 382 -11.29 8.82 12.63
CA GLN A 382 -11.93 8.03 13.70
C GLN A 382 -11.23 8.20 15.07
N SER A 383 -9.90 8.30 15.08
CA SER A 383 -9.10 8.43 16.31
C SER A 383 -8.70 9.87 16.66
N MET A 384 -9.20 10.86 15.93
CA MET A 384 -8.77 12.27 16.04
C MET A 384 -9.76 13.12 16.85
N THR A 385 -9.22 13.99 17.69
CA THR A 385 -9.92 15.06 18.44
C THR A 385 -10.50 16.14 17.50
N CYS A 386 -11.33 17.05 18.03
CA CYS A 386 -11.93 18.10 17.20
C CYS A 386 -10.91 19.08 16.59
N ASP A 387 -9.82 19.37 17.30
CA ASP A 387 -8.81 20.32 16.82
C ASP A 387 -7.83 19.64 15.84
N GLU A 388 -7.66 18.32 15.92
CA GLU A 388 -7.02 17.53 14.85
C GLU A 388 -7.90 17.48 13.58
N TRP A 389 -9.22 17.36 13.71
CA TRP A 389 -10.14 17.50 12.55
C TRP A 389 -10.01 18.89 11.92
N GLU A 390 -9.91 19.95 12.72
CA GLU A 390 -9.69 21.32 12.25
C GLU A 390 -8.33 21.46 11.55
N SER A 391 -7.29 20.84 12.10
CA SER A 391 -5.94 20.76 11.51
C SER A 391 -5.90 19.98 10.19
N VAL A 392 -6.77 18.97 10.01
CA VAL A 392 -6.95 18.25 8.73
C VAL A 392 -7.73 19.11 7.72
N LYS A 393 -8.76 19.85 8.17
CA LYS A 393 -9.51 20.78 7.32
C LYS A 393 -8.60 21.87 6.75
N ASP A 394 -7.76 22.49 7.57
CA ASP A 394 -6.94 23.65 7.16
C ASP A 394 -5.52 23.28 6.72
N ASN A 395 -5.23 22.00 6.51
CA ASN A 395 -3.90 21.52 6.15
C ASN A 395 -3.39 22.06 4.80
N ASP A 396 -2.13 22.51 4.76
CA ASP A 396 -1.47 23.00 3.56
C ASP A 396 -1.46 21.98 2.40
N ILE A 397 -1.44 20.67 2.70
CA ILE A 397 -1.40 19.58 1.68
C ILE A 397 -2.51 19.72 0.64
N TRP A 398 -3.69 20.21 1.02
CA TRP A 398 -4.77 20.54 0.09
C TRP A 398 -4.34 21.58 -0.97
N ASN A 399 -3.70 22.66 -0.54
CA ASN A 399 -3.24 23.75 -1.40
C ASN A 399 -1.96 23.40 -2.16
N ILE A 400 -1.13 22.49 -1.64
CA ILE A 400 0.07 21.97 -2.29
C ILE A 400 -0.28 21.23 -3.58
N ILE A 401 -1.38 20.47 -3.56
CA ILE A 401 -1.68 19.43 -4.55
C ILE A 401 -2.78 19.89 -5.52
N SER A 402 -3.88 20.46 -5.02
CA SER A 402 -5.03 20.90 -5.84
C SER A 402 -4.79 22.14 -6.73
N SER A 403 -3.52 22.47 -7.01
CA SER A 403 -3.06 23.61 -7.82
C SER A 403 -3.58 23.68 -9.26
N SER A 404 -4.16 22.59 -9.76
CA SER A 404 -4.78 22.47 -11.10
C SER A 404 -6.28 22.10 -11.06
N HIS A 405 -6.90 22.08 -9.87
CA HIS A 405 -8.31 21.77 -9.64
C HIS A 405 -8.85 20.42 -10.19
N SER A 406 -7.98 19.48 -10.60
CA SER A 406 -8.46 18.19 -11.13
C SER A 406 -8.91 17.22 -10.02
N PRO A 407 -9.96 16.40 -10.24
CA PRO A 407 -10.44 15.44 -9.24
C PRO A 407 -9.39 14.44 -8.74
N ASP A 408 -8.48 13.96 -9.61
CA ASP A 408 -7.40 13.05 -9.20
C ASP A 408 -6.43 13.68 -8.18
N GLN A 409 -6.19 15.00 -8.25
CA GLN A 409 -5.36 15.71 -7.27
C GLN A 409 -6.05 15.76 -5.89
N ASN A 410 -7.39 15.84 -5.83
CA ASN A 410 -8.12 15.76 -4.56
C ASN A 410 -8.04 14.36 -3.94
N VAL A 411 -7.97 13.29 -4.76
CA VAL A 411 -7.67 11.93 -4.28
C VAL A 411 -6.25 11.88 -3.72
N LEU A 412 -5.27 12.37 -4.47
CA LEU A 412 -3.87 12.37 -4.07
C LEU A 412 -3.65 13.11 -2.74
N ALA A 413 -4.27 14.28 -2.57
CA ALA A 413 -4.23 15.06 -1.33
C ALA A 413 -4.87 14.34 -0.15
N SER A 414 -6.06 13.76 -0.35
CA SER A 414 -6.76 12.99 0.69
C SER A 414 -5.92 11.80 1.17
N LEU A 415 -5.25 11.11 0.26
CA LEU A 415 -4.42 9.95 0.56
C LEU A 415 -3.04 10.33 1.13
N MET A 416 -2.46 11.45 0.70
CA MET A 416 -1.25 12.01 1.33
C MET A 416 -1.53 12.46 2.78
N LEU A 417 -2.73 12.98 3.09
CA LEU A 417 -3.12 13.29 4.47
C LEU A 417 -3.25 12.02 5.32
N SER A 418 -3.95 11.01 4.82
CA SER A 418 -4.04 9.69 5.48
C SER A 418 -2.67 9.02 5.65
N TYR A 419 -1.72 9.25 4.74
CA TYR A 419 -0.33 8.80 4.89
C TYR A 419 0.43 9.66 5.92
N SER A 420 0.34 10.98 5.87
CA SER A 420 1.14 11.87 6.72
C SER A 420 0.83 11.64 8.20
N SER A 421 -0.45 11.49 8.53
CA SER A 421 -0.99 11.20 9.86
C SER A 421 -0.81 9.75 10.30
N MET A 422 -0.29 8.88 9.43
CA MET A 422 -0.07 7.46 9.72
C MET A 422 1.09 7.29 10.73
N PRO A 423 0.92 6.48 11.80
CA PRO A 423 2.01 6.22 12.74
C PRO A 423 3.27 5.63 12.08
N SER A 424 4.46 6.03 12.55
CA SER A 424 5.76 5.66 11.99
C SER A 424 5.96 4.15 11.75
N TYR A 425 5.49 3.28 12.66
CA TYR A 425 5.56 1.82 12.49
C TYR A 425 4.73 1.32 11.31
N LEU A 426 3.59 1.97 11.04
CA LEU A 426 2.63 1.60 10.02
C LEU A 426 3.06 2.14 8.65
N LYS A 427 3.72 3.31 8.60
CA LYS A 427 4.42 3.83 7.41
C LYS A 427 5.46 2.85 6.88
N LEU A 428 6.25 2.20 7.74
CA LEU A 428 7.21 1.15 7.34
C LEU A 428 6.50 -0.07 6.75
N CYS A 429 5.49 -0.59 7.46
CA CYS A 429 4.72 -1.76 7.04
C CYS A 429 4.06 -1.54 5.66
N PHE A 430 3.44 -0.38 5.44
CA PHE A 430 2.85 -0.03 4.15
C PHE A 430 3.89 0.22 3.06
N ALA A 431 5.01 0.90 3.33
CA ALA A 431 6.04 1.11 2.32
C ALA A 431 6.71 -0.19 1.87
N TYR A 432 6.78 -1.20 2.74
CA TYR A 432 7.21 -2.55 2.33
C TYR A 432 6.25 -3.18 1.31
N CYS A 433 4.96 -2.84 1.32
CA CYS A 433 4.02 -3.29 0.29
C CYS A 433 4.34 -2.75 -1.12
N ALA A 434 5.27 -1.80 -1.27
CA ALA A 434 5.77 -1.33 -2.57
C ALA A 434 6.94 -2.18 -3.13
N VAL A 435 7.41 -3.20 -2.39
CA VAL A 435 8.37 -4.21 -2.90
C VAL A 435 7.68 -5.19 -3.85
N PHE A 436 6.39 -5.43 -3.66
CA PHE A 436 5.59 -6.27 -4.54
C PHE A 436 5.24 -5.53 -5.85
N PRO A 437 5.14 -6.24 -6.99
CA PRO A 437 4.67 -5.64 -8.24
C PRO A 437 3.32 -4.95 -8.09
N LYS A 438 3.04 -3.93 -8.93
CA LYS A 438 1.71 -3.30 -8.98
C LYS A 438 0.66 -4.40 -9.11
N GLY A 439 -0.28 -4.43 -8.18
CA GLY A 439 -1.38 -5.38 -8.17
C GLY A 439 -1.20 -6.72 -7.48
N HIS A 440 0.03 -7.17 -7.27
CA HIS A 440 0.33 -8.55 -6.85
C HIS A 440 -0.47 -9.01 -5.60
N LYS A 441 -0.93 -10.26 -5.62
CA LYS A 441 -1.62 -10.92 -4.49
C LYS A 441 -0.68 -11.14 -3.32
N ILE A 442 -0.77 -10.28 -2.30
CA ILE A 442 0.03 -10.44 -1.08
C ILE A 442 -0.70 -11.39 -0.13
N VAL A 443 -0.11 -12.55 0.15
CA VAL A 443 -0.60 -13.48 1.18
C VAL A 443 -0.41 -12.83 2.56
N LYS A 444 -1.51 -12.63 3.30
CA LYS A 444 -1.52 -11.89 4.57
C LYS A 444 -0.59 -12.52 5.61
N ASP A 445 -0.56 -13.85 5.71
CA ASP A 445 0.31 -14.53 6.68
C ASP A 445 1.81 -14.40 6.32
N ASP A 446 2.18 -14.39 5.03
CA ASP A 446 3.58 -14.20 4.61
C ASP A 446 4.04 -12.76 4.84
N LEU A 447 3.19 -11.77 4.54
CA LEU A 447 3.43 -10.37 4.86
C LEU A 447 3.64 -10.14 6.37
N ILE A 448 2.87 -10.84 7.21
CA ILE A 448 3.06 -10.83 8.66
C ILE A 448 4.45 -11.37 9.03
N HIS A 449 4.88 -12.50 8.47
CA HIS A 449 6.21 -13.04 8.73
C HIS A 449 7.33 -12.10 8.25
N GLN A 450 7.18 -11.47 7.09
CA GLN A 450 8.13 -10.52 6.52
C GLN A 450 8.26 -9.24 7.37
N TRP A 451 7.15 -8.65 7.80
CA TRP A 451 7.20 -7.49 8.71
C TRP A 451 7.80 -7.83 10.09
N VAL A 452 7.64 -9.08 10.55
CA VAL A 452 8.23 -9.57 11.80
C VAL A 452 9.73 -9.83 11.65
N SER A 453 10.19 -10.44 10.56
CA SER A 453 11.62 -10.68 10.32
C SER A 453 12.39 -9.39 10.05
N LEU A 454 11.76 -8.39 9.44
CA LEU A 454 12.30 -7.03 9.27
C LEU A 454 12.18 -6.14 10.53
N GLY A 455 11.68 -6.69 11.64
CA GLY A 455 11.62 -5.98 12.93
C GLY A 455 10.59 -4.83 13.01
N PHE A 456 9.77 -4.61 11.98
CA PHE A 456 8.76 -3.53 11.97
C PHE A 456 7.67 -3.72 13.04
N ILE A 457 7.44 -4.96 13.50
CA ILE A 457 6.40 -5.30 14.47
C ILE A 457 6.94 -5.31 15.90
N GLY A 458 7.15 -4.10 16.43
CA GLY A 458 6.96 -3.80 17.85
C GLY A 458 7.96 -4.39 18.86
N ASN A 459 9.04 -3.66 19.10
CA ASN A 459 9.79 -3.71 20.37
C ASN A 459 9.26 -2.69 21.41
N GLN A 460 7.97 -2.33 21.35
CA GLN A 460 7.38 -1.22 22.13
C GLN A 460 7.18 -1.49 23.63
N THR A 461 7.59 -2.65 24.16
CA THR A 461 7.46 -3.02 25.58
C THR A 461 8.79 -3.01 26.35
N TYR A 462 9.59 -1.95 26.20
CA TYR A 462 10.69 -1.66 27.14
C TYR A 462 10.21 -0.94 28.41
N CYS A 463 9.22 -1.53 29.09
CA CYS A 463 8.85 -1.19 30.46
C CYS A 463 8.70 -2.47 31.28
N SER A 464 9.75 -2.77 32.05
CA SER A 464 9.73 -3.69 33.20
C SER A 464 9.02 -5.05 33.01
N GLN A 465 9.56 -5.91 32.15
CA GLN A 465 9.39 -7.37 32.29
C GLN A 465 10.56 -8.16 31.66
N SER A 466 10.80 -9.35 32.20
CA SER A 466 12.00 -10.17 31.95
C SER A 466 12.11 -10.69 30.51
N PRO A 467 13.32 -10.95 29.97
CA PRO A 467 13.55 -11.38 28.58
C PRO A 467 13.22 -12.86 28.33
N LYS A 468 12.10 -13.36 28.85
CA LYS A 468 11.57 -14.71 28.60
C LYS A 468 10.09 -14.59 28.23
N GLN A 469 9.73 -15.15 27.07
CA GLN A 469 8.39 -15.12 26.46
C GLN A 469 7.87 -13.73 26.01
N LYS A 470 8.57 -13.13 25.04
CA LYS A 470 7.85 -12.43 23.95
C LYS A 470 7.02 -13.47 23.20
N ASN A 471 5.72 -13.53 23.46
CA ASN A 471 4.85 -14.55 22.84
C ASN A 471 4.60 -14.22 21.35
N ILE A 472 4.92 -15.15 20.45
CA ILE A 472 4.70 -15.02 19.00
C ILE A 472 3.23 -14.64 18.69
N PHE A 473 2.29 -15.13 19.51
CA PHE A 473 0.87 -14.82 19.44
C PHE A 473 0.56 -13.31 19.55
N SER A 474 1.23 -12.56 20.45
CA SER A 474 1.02 -11.11 20.57
C SER A 474 1.58 -10.34 19.38
N THR A 475 2.71 -10.79 18.82
CA THR A 475 3.30 -10.18 17.62
C THR A 475 2.37 -10.36 16.42
N ARG A 476 1.86 -11.58 16.18
CA ARG A 476 0.89 -11.84 15.10
C ARG A 476 -0.39 -11.02 15.26
N GLN A 477 -0.93 -10.91 16.49
CA GLN A 477 -2.10 -10.06 16.76
C GLN A 477 -1.83 -8.58 16.48
N LEU A 478 -0.61 -8.09 16.74
CA LEU A 478 -0.23 -6.70 16.43
C LEU A 478 -0.15 -6.47 14.91
N SER A 479 0.48 -7.39 14.16
CA SER A 479 0.51 -7.31 12.70
C SER A 479 -0.90 -7.36 12.09
N GLU A 480 -1.81 -8.19 12.61
CA GLU A 480 -3.20 -8.23 12.14
C GLU A 480 -3.99 -6.95 12.48
N ARG A 481 -3.61 -6.20 13.53
CA ARG A 481 -4.14 -4.84 13.77
C ARG A 481 -3.60 -3.85 12.74
N TYR A 482 -2.32 -3.91 12.39
CA TYR A 482 -1.71 -3.04 11.37
C TYR A 482 -2.33 -3.27 9.99
N ILE A 483 -2.57 -4.53 9.60
CA ILE A 483 -3.28 -4.85 8.35
C ILE A 483 -4.73 -4.30 8.40
N LYS A 484 -5.44 -4.42 9.53
CA LYS A 484 -6.77 -3.81 9.70
C LYS A 484 -6.76 -2.28 9.60
N GLN A 485 -5.74 -1.60 10.11
CA GLN A 485 -5.59 -0.15 9.97
C GLN A 485 -5.33 0.26 8.53
N LEU A 486 -4.49 -0.46 7.78
CA LEU A 486 -4.24 -0.18 6.35
C LEU A 486 -5.42 -0.54 5.44
N LEU A 487 -6.21 -1.56 5.79
CA LEU A 487 -7.51 -1.84 5.15
C LEU A 487 -8.53 -0.71 5.44
N GLY A 488 -8.56 -0.20 6.68
CA GLY A 488 -9.47 0.88 7.09
C GLY A 488 -9.16 2.21 6.41
N LEU A 489 -7.88 2.59 6.36
CA LEU A 489 -7.37 3.77 5.64
C LEU A 489 -7.45 3.63 4.10
N SER A 490 -7.95 2.51 3.58
CA SER A 490 -7.98 2.18 2.14
C SER A 490 -6.62 2.22 1.43
N PHE A 491 -5.55 1.82 2.14
CA PHE A 491 -4.24 1.53 1.54
C PHE A 491 -4.16 0.06 1.05
N LEU A 492 -4.94 -0.83 1.67
CA LEU A 492 -5.09 -2.24 1.29
C LEU A 492 -6.54 -2.59 0.91
N GLN A 493 -6.73 -3.63 0.09
CA GLN A 493 -8.05 -4.26 -0.18
C GLN A 493 -7.95 -5.79 -0.16
N HIS A 494 -9.00 -6.50 0.26
CA HIS A 494 -9.07 -7.96 0.20
C HIS A 494 -9.25 -8.51 -1.23
N ALA A 495 -8.51 -9.57 -1.56
CA ALA A 495 -8.47 -10.14 -2.90
C ALA A 495 -9.63 -11.10 -3.21
N LYS A 496 -9.94 -12.03 -2.31
CA LYS A 496 -11.11 -12.94 -2.31
C LYS A 496 -11.25 -13.56 -0.91
N SER A 497 -12.25 -14.43 -0.70
CA SER A 497 -12.49 -15.12 0.58
C SER A 497 -12.77 -16.61 0.38
N SER A 498 -11.77 -17.43 0.65
CA SER A 498 -11.88 -18.84 1.03
C SER A 498 -10.50 -19.32 1.50
N SER A 499 -10.42 -19.83 2.74
CA SER A 499 -9.22 -20.33 3.46
C SER A 499 -7.97 -19.43 3.58
N ILE A 500 -7.58 -18.69 2.54
CA ILE A 500 -6.42 -17.78 2.54
C ILE A 500 -6.91 -16.33 2.55
N LEU A 501 -6.33 -15.50 3.42
CA LEU A 501 -6.50 -14.05 3.39
C LEU A 501 -5.42 -13.46 2.48
N GLU A 502 -5.83 -13.05 1.28
CA GLU A 502 -5.01 -12.31 0.32
C GLU A 502 -5.42 -10.83 0.31
N ILE A 503 -4.46 -9.94 0.05
CA ILE A 503 -4.62 -8.48 0.02
C ILE A 503 -3.83 -7.82 -1.11
N TYR A 504 -4.34 -6.69 -1.60
CA TYR A 504 -3.70 -5.83 -2.60
C TYR A 504 -3.30 -4.49 -2.01
N CYS A 505 -2.18 -3.94 -2.47
CA CYS A 505 -1.81 -2.54 -2.24
C CYS A 505 -2.56 -1.63 -3.22
N ILE A 506 -3.44 -0.75 -2.73
CA ILE A 506 -4.23 0.17 -3.58
C ILE A 506 -3.38 1.38 -4.01
N ILE A 507 -2.60 1.96 -3.09
CA ILE A 507 -2.11 3.33 -3.28
C ILE A 507 -0.80 3.42 -4.10
N VAL A 508 -0.09 2.30 -4.24
CA VAL A 508 0.94 2.12 -5.29
C VAL A 508 0.33 2.12 -6.71
N GLN A 509 -1.00 2.04 -6.85
CA GLN A 509 -1.75 2.16 -8.13
C GLN A 509 -2.26 3.60 -8.42
N LEU A 510 -1.81 4.59 -7.64
CA LEU A 510 -2.18 6.01 -7.75
C LEU A 510 -0.97 6.98 -7.84
N GLU A 511 0.25 6.44 -7.92
CA GLU A 511 1.50 7.15 -8.30
C GLU A 511 1.95 8.35 -7.42
N LEU A 512 2.08 8.11 -6.11
CA LEU A 512 2.91 8.93 -5.21
C LEU A 512 4.42 8.70 -5.44
#